data_AF-A0A2R6K0N1-F1
#
_entry.id   AF-A0A2R6K0N1-F1
#
_cell.length_a   1.000
_cell.length_b   1.000
_cell.length_c   1.000
_cell.angle_alpha   90.00
_cell.angle_beta   90.00
_cell.angle_gamma   90.00
#
_symmetry.space_group_name_H-M   'P 1'
#
loop_
_entity.id
_entity.type
_entity.pdbx_description
1 polymer ?
#
loop_
_entity_poly.entity_id
_entity_poly.type
_entity_poly.pdbx_seq_one_letter_code
_entity_poly.pdbx_strand_id
1 'polypeptide(L)' 'MDRTRSAALTFTTNFCVGYAVGRLLRDRDTGVRVGMALGGLGALATWRLANRLDTNTVEPASEPIEIEIDE' A
#
# COMPACT_ATOMS: atom_id res chain seq x y z
N MET A 1 -9.29 10.91 0.90
CA MET A 1 -9.44 9.70 1.74
C MET A 1 -8.37 9.75 2.82
N ASP A 2 -8.73 9.63 4.10
CA ASP A 2 -7.76 9.60 5.19
C ASP A 2 -6.75 8.46 5.02
N ARG A 3 -5.45 8.75 5.17
CA ARG A 3 -4.34 7.76 5.08
C ARG A 3 -4.59 6.54 5.96
N THR A 4 -5.15 6.76 7.14
CA THR A 4 -5.52 5.71 8.10
C THR A 4 -6.61 4.79 7.57
N ARG A 5 -7.63 5.33 6.89
CA ARG A 5 -8.74 4.56 6.31
C ARG A 5 -8.26 3.69 5.15
N SER A 6 -7.35 4.21 4.32
CA SER A 6 -6.75 3.43 3.23
C SER A 6 -5.88 2.28 3.77
N ALA A 7 -5.06 2.55 4.79
CA ALA A 7 -4.24 1.52 5.43
C ALA A 7 -5.08 0.42 6.10
N ALA A 8 -6.18 0.80 6.77
CA ALA A 8 -7.10 -0.13 7.40
C ALA A 8 -7.79 -1.04 6.36
N LEU A 9 -8.27 -0.49 5.24
CA LEU A 9 -8.86 -1.29 4.17
C LEU A 9 -7.86 -2.29 3.58
N THR A 10 -6.64 -1.85 3.27
CA THR A 10 -5.60 -2.74 2.74
C THR A 10 -5.22 -3.83 3.74
N PHE A 11 -5.17 -3.51 5.04
CA PHE A 11 -4.96 -4.49 6.10
C PHE A 11 -6.08 -5.52 6.12
N THR A 12 -7.35 -5.08 6.18
CA THR A 12 -8.51 -5.98 6.28
C THR A 12 -8.61 -6.89 5.06
N THR A 13 -8.42 -6.39 3.85
CA THR A 13 -8.47 -7.20 2.63
C THR A 13 -7.36 -8.26 2.64
N ASN A 14 -6.12 -7.89 2.91
CA ASN A 14 -5.01 -8.84 2.97
C ASN A 14 -5.16 -9.86 4.11
N PHE A 15 -5.69 -9.41 5.26
CA PHE A 15 -6.01 -10.29 6.38
C PHE A 15 -7.06 -11.32 5.98
N CYS A 16 -8.17 -10.91 5.35
CA CYS A 16 -9.23 -11.81 4.92
C CYS A 16 -8.73 -12.84 3.90
N VAL A 17 -7.92 -12.42 2.92
CA VAL A 17 -7.32 -13.32 1.93
C VAL A 17 -6.38 -14.31 2.61
N GLY A 18 -5.45 -13.83 3.44
CA GLY A 18 -4.52 -14.69 4.18
C GLY A 18 -5.22 -15.65 5.14
N TYR A 19 -6.27 -15.18 5.83
CA TYR A 19 -7.08 -16.01 6.72
C TYR A 19 -7.84 -17.09 5.96
N ALA A 20 -8.50 -16.74 4.84
CA ALA A 20 -9.24 -17.71 4.04
C ALA A 20 -8.31 -18.80 3.49
N VAL A 21 -7.15 -18.41 2.94
CA VAL A 21 -6.16 -19.35 2.39
C VAL A 21 -5.55 -20.22 3.49
N GLY A 22 -5.10 -19.62 4.60
CA GLY A 22 -4.49 -20.37 5.71
C GLY A 22 -5.49 -21.29 6.45
N ARG A 23 -6.76 -20.88 6.52
CA ARG A 23 -7.86 -21.71 7.06
C ARG A 23 -8.20 -22.87 6.13
N LEU A 24 -8.21 -22.64 4.81
CA LEU A 24 -8.54 -23.67 3.83
C LEU A 24 -7.47 -24.76 3.75
N LEU A 25 -6.19 -24.38 3.85
CA LEU A 25 -5.06 -25.29 3.72
C LEU A 25 -4.78 -26.13 4.98
N ARG A 26 -5.19 -25.65 6.16
CA ARG A 26 -4.83 -26.29 7.42
C ARG A 26 -5.91 -26.14 8.49
N ASP A 27 -5.87 -25.04 9.24
CA ASP A 27 -6.68 -24.84 10.44
C ASP A 27 -6.98 -23.36 10.68
N ARG A 28 -7.98 -23.09 11.54
CA ARG A 28 -8.37 -21.72 11.92
C ARG A 28 -7.20 -20.91 12.48
N ASP A 29 -6.36 -21.49 13.33
CA ASP A 29 -5.17 -20.83 13.89
C ASP A 29 -4.13 -20.46 12.83
N THR A 30 -3.94 -21.33 11.84
CA THR A 30 -3.05 -21.05 10.70
C THR A 30 -3.60 -19.89 9.88
N GLY A 31 -4.92 -19.86 9.64
CA GLY A 31 -5.59 -18.73 9.03
C GLY A 31 -5.34 -17.42 9.79
N VAL A 32 -5.48 -17.40 11.12
CA VAL A 32 -5.26 -16.17 11.91
C VAL A 32 -3.81 -15.70 11.82
N ARG A 33 -2.81 -16.60 11.95
CA ARG A 33 -1.39 -16.23 11.84
C ARG A 33 -1.03 -15.72 10.45
N VAL A 34 -1.47 -16.41 9.40
CA VAL A 34 -1.19 -16.03 8.00
C VAL A 34 -1.91 -14.72 7.65
N GLY A 35 -3.16 -14.56 8.08
CA GLY A 35 -3.92 -13.31 7.93
C GLY A 35 -3.24 -12.14 8.64
N MET A 36 -2.80 -12.30 9.89
CA MET A 36 -2.07 -11.25 10.61
C MET A 36 -0.74 -10.90 9.93
N ALA A 37 0.02 -11.89 9.47
CA ALA A 37 1.29 -11.67 8.79
C ALA A 37 1.10 -10.91 7.47
N LEU A 38 0.18 -11.36 6.61
CA LEU A 38 -0.12 -10.72 5.32
C LEU A 38 -0.75 -9.33 5.50
N GLY A 39 -1.71 -9.20 6.41
CA GLY A 39 -2.34 -7.92 6.73
C GLY A 39 -1.32 -6.92 7.24
N GLY A 40 -0.50 -7.31 8.22
CA GLY A 40 0.54 -6.45 8.80
C GLY A 40 1.60 -6.03 7.78
N LEU A 41 2.10 -6.96 6.98
CA LEU A 41 3.07 -6.66 5.92
C LEU A 41 2.47 -5.76 4.83
N GLY A 42 1.22 -5.99 4.42
CA GLY A 42 0.54 -5.15 3.44
C GLY A 42 0.32 -3.72 3.93
N ALA A 43 -0.05 -3.55 5.20
CA ALA A 43 -0.21 -2.23 5.83
C ALA A 43 1.13 -1.49 5.94
N LEU A 44 2.20 -2.17 6.40
CA LEU A 44 3.54 -1.59 6.49
C LEU A 44 4.12 -1.23 5.12
N ALA A 45 3.94 -2.11 4.13
CA ALA A 45 4.36 -1.85 2.75
C ALA A 45 3.63 -0.64 2.18
N THR A 46 2.31 -0.54 2.37
CA THR A 46 1.49 0.61 1.92
C THR A 46 1.94 1.90 2.60
N TRP A 47 2.18 1.86 3.91
CA TRP A 47 2.63 3.03 4.67
C TRP A 47 4.02 3.50 4.24
N ARG A 48 4.96 2.56 4.04
CA ARG A 48 6.32 2.85 3.58
C ARG A 48 6.36 3.30 2.11
N LEU A 49 5.52 2.73 1.26
CA LEU A 49 5.42 3.11 -0.14
C LEU A 49 4.77 4.49 -0.30
N ALA A 50 3.74 4.81 0.49
CA ALA A 50 3.15 6.15 0.53
C ALA A 50 4.21 7.22 0.89
N ASN A 51 5.12 6.91 1.80
CA ASN A 51 6.21 7.81 2.17
C ASN A 51 7.31 7.94 1.09
N ARG A 52 7.45 6.95 0.20
CA ARG A 52 8.43 6.95 -0.92
C ARG A 52 7.88 7.64 -2.16
N LEU A 53 6.58 7.49 -2.44
CA LEU A 53 5.90 8.15 -3.56
C LEU A 53 5.80 9.67 -3.31
N ASP A 54 5.57 10.11 -2.07
CA ASP A 54 5.67 11.53 -1.70
C ASP A 54 7.06 12.10 -2.07
N THR A 55 8.13 11.32 -1.90
CA THR A 55 9.51 11.77 -2.21
C THR A 55 9.87 11.68 -3.70
N ASN A 56 9.13 10.90 -4.51
CA ASN A 56 9.38 10.72 -5.94
C ASN A 56 8.35 11.43 -6.83
N THR A 57 7.45 12.21 -6.23
CA THR A 57 6.57 13.08 -7.00
C THR A 57 7.41 14.26 -7.45
N VAL A 58 7.88 14.23 -8.70
CA VAL A 58 8.37 15.43 -9.38
C VAL A 58 7.14 16.32 -9.50
N GLU A 59 7.02 17.29 -8.60
CA GLU A 59 6.01 18.34 -8.71
C GLU A 59 6.22 18.98 -10.08
N PRO A 60 5.24 18.94 -11.01
CA PRO A 60 5.40 19.62 -12.28
C PRO A 60 5.62 21.09 -11.92
N ALA A 61 6.78 21.63 -12.32
CA ALA A 61 7.07 23.04 -12.16
C ALA A 61 5.84 23.79 -12.68
N SER A 62 5.13 24.49 -11.80
CA SER A 62 3.93 25.25 -12.15
C SER A 62 4.28 26.51 -12.96
N GLU A 63 5.56 26.63 -13.31
CA GLU A 63 6.17 27.68 -14.10
C GLU A 63 6.30 27.16 -15.53
N PRO A 64 5.66 27.82 -16.51
CA PRO A 64 5.81 27.48 -17.92
C PRO A 64 7.28 27.43 -18.30
N ILE A 65 7.72 26.34 -18.91
CA ILE A 65 9.08 26.23 -19.44
C ILE A 65 9.12 27.06 -20.72
N GLU A 66 9.78 28.22 -20.69
CA GLU A 66 10.09 29.00 -21.88
C GLU A 66 11.17 28.26 -22.68
N ILE A 67 10.84 27.89 -23.92
CA ILE A 67 11.75 27.25 -24.86
C ILE A 67 12.23 28.35 -25.81
N GLU A 68 13.48 28.80 -25.65
CA GLU A 68 14.14 29.61 -26.66
C GLU A 68 14.43 28.74 -27.89
N ILE A 69 13.98 29.21 -29.06
CA ILE A 69 14.28 28.59 -30.36
C ILE A 69 15.32 29.51 -31.01
N ASP A 70 16.57 29.07 -31.04
CA ASP A 70 17.61 29.71 -31.84
C ASP A 70 17.38 29.37 -33.34
N GLU A 71 17.41 30.40 -34.19
CA GLU A 71 17.26 30.30 -35.65
C GLU A 71 18.50 29.72 -36.34
#